data_AF-A0A0F5ZS42-F1
#
_entry.id   AF-A0A0F5ZS42-F1
#
_cell.length_a   1.000
_cell.length_b   1.000
_cell.length_c   1.000
_cell.angle_alpha   90.00
_cell.angle_beta   90.00
_cell.angle_gamma   90.00
#
_symmetry.space_group_name_H-M   'P 1'
#
loop_
_entity.id
_entity.type
_entity.pdbx_description
1 polymer ?
#
loop_
_entity_poly.entity_id
_entity_poly.type
_entity_poly.pdbx_seq_one_letter_code
_entity_poly.pdbx_strand_id
1 'polypeptide(L)'
;MELDKRFYRWGEERRYGKFSYIVRTALFLTIVLLSSRLASLFLYEPTSGVEAFFLQFPTQILMFTTLSVLLSTLGWYLKEAWYKSKARRRSLPITSL
;
A
#
# COMPACT_ATOMS: atom_id res chain seq x y z
N MET A 1 -8.93 -1.59 -23.69
CA MET A 1 -8.52 -0.17 -23.48
C MET A 1 -8.07 0.13 -22.05
N GLU A 2 -8.79 -0.26 -20.98
CA GLU A 2 -8.38 0.04 -19.58
C GLU A 2 -7.06 -0.62 -19.13
N LEU A 3 -6.83 -1.87 -19.54
CA LEU A 3 -5.60 -2.61 -19.23
C LEU A 3 -4.34 -1.97 -19.82
N ASP A 4 -4.48 -1.16 -20.87
CA ASP A 4 -3.37 -0.39 -21.44
C ASP A 4 -3.14 0.89 -20.65
N LYS A 5 -4.20 1.59 -20.24
CA LYS A 5 -4.09 2.74 -19.34
C LYS A 5 -3.36 2.38 -18.04
N ARG A 6 -3.68 1.23 -17.42
CA ARG A 6 -2.99 0.76 -16.20
C ARG A 6 -1.51 0.45 -16.44
N PHE A 7 -1.16 -0.09 -17.61
CA PHE A 7 0.22 -0.38 -17.98
C PHE A 7 1.05 0.89 -18.20
N TYR A 8 0.52 1.87 -18.94
CA TYR A 8 1.18 3.16 -19.14
C TYR A 8 1.32 3.93 -17.83
N ARG A 9 0.27 3.98 -17.01
CA ARG A 9 0.30 4.61 -15.69
C ARG A 9 1.36 4.00 -14.77
N TRP A 10 1.47 2.67 -14.72
CA TRP A 10 2.55 2.03 -13.98
C TRP A 10 3.93 2.37 -14.54
N GLY A 11 4.05 2.45 -15.87
CA GLY A 11 5.27 2.85 -16.56
C GLY A 11 5.77 4.27 -16.20
N GLU A 12 4.86 5.18 -15.87
CA GLU A 12 5.15 6.50 -15.32
C GLU A 12 5.42 6.46 -13.81
N GLU A 13 4.56 5.80 -13.03
CA GLU A 13 4.68 5.69 -11.57
C GLU A 13 6.01 5.05 -11.13
N ARG A 14 6.52 4.07 -11.87
CA ARG A 14 7.81 3.42 -11.58
C ARG A 14 9.00 4.40 -11.66
N ARG A 15 8.91 5.49 -12.44
CA ARG A 15 10.00 6.48 -12.55
C ARG A 15 10.27 7.21 -11.24
N TYR A 16 9.28 7.30 -10.35
CA TYR A 16 9.43 7.88 -9.02
C TYR A 16 10.17 6.96 -8.05
N GLY A 17 10.49 5.73 -8.47
CA GLY A 17 11.28 4.77 -7.71
C GLY A 17 10.47 3.92 -6.73
N LYS A 18 11.04 2.76 -6.38
CA LYS A 18 10.44 1.77 -5.47
C LYS A 18 10.11 2.36 -4.10
N PHE A 19 11.02 3.15 -3.53
CA PHE A 19 10.84 3.72 -2.19
C PHE A 19 9.66 4.70 -2.12
N SER A 20 9.53 5.60 -3.09
CA SER A 20 8.42 6.56 -3.17
C SER A 20 7.06 5.86 -3.25
N TYR A 21 6.96 4.80 -4.07
CA TYR A 21 5.77 3.97 -4.16
C TYR A 21 5.43 3.29 -2.82
N ILE A 22 6.42 2.67 -2.17
CA ILE A 22 6.23 1.97 -0.91
C ILE A 22 5.76 2.93 0.17
N VAL A 23 6.42 4.09 0.32
CA VAL A 23 6.06 5.08 1.35
C VAL A 23 4.64 5.61 1.12
N ARG A 24 4.30 6.04 -0.10
CA ARG A 24 2.95 6.56 -0.40
C ARG A 24 1.87 5.52 -0.15
N THR A 25 2.08 4.30 -0.64
CA THR A 25 1.09 3.22 -0.51
C THR A 25 0.97 2.77 0.95
N ALA A 26 2.09 2.67 1.66
CA ALA A 26 2.10 2.29 3.06
C ALA A 26 1.41 3.33 3.94
N LEU A 27 1.69 4.62 3.74
CA LEU A 27 1.01 5.71 4.45
C LEU A 27 -0.49 5.66 4.22
N PHE A 28 -0.93 5.49 2.97
CA PHE A 28 -2.35 5.37 2.65
C PHE A 28 -3.00 4.18 3.37
N LEU A 29 -2.39 3.00 3.31
CA LEU A 29 -2.89 1.80 3.99
C LEU A 29 -2.94 1.97 5.51
N THR A 30 -1.89 2.54 6.11
CA THR A 30 -1.85 2.82 7.55
C THR A 30 -2.99 3.76 7.96
N ILE A 31 -3.23 4.83 7.20
CA ILE A 31 -4.35 5.76 7.47
C ILE A 31 -5.68 5.03 7.40
N VAL A 32 -5.91 4.23 6.36
CA VAL A 32 -7.16 3.45 6.20
C VAL A 32 -7.37 2.49 7.36
N LEU A 33 -6.34 1.77 7.80
CA LEU A 33 -6.41 0.84 8.92
C LEU A 33 -6.66 1.57 10.25
N LEU A 34 -6.01 2.71 10.48
CA LEU A 34 -6.24 3.55 11.66
C LEU A 34 -7.66 4.09 11.70
N SER A 35 -8.17 4.62 10.57
CA SER A 35 -9.55 5.11 10.48
C SER A 35 -10.57 4.00 10.73
N SER A 36 -10.33 2.80 10.20
CA SER A 36 -11.18 1.64 10.45
C SER A 36 -11.20 1.25 11.93
N ARG A 37 -10.03 1.24 12.59
CA ARG A 37 -9.91 0.92 14.02
C ARG A 37 -10.55 1.99 14.91
N LEU A 38 -10.43 3.27 14.54
CA LEU A 38 -11.13 4.37 15.20
C LEU A 38 -12.64 4.22 15.06
N ALA A 39 -13.13 3.93 13.85
CA ALA A 39 -14.56 3.68 13.62
C ALA A 39 -15.07 2.51 14.47
N SER A 40 -14.30 1.42 14.61
CA SER A 40 -14.70 0.28 15.43
C SER A 40 -14.80 0.63 16.92
N LEU A 41 -13.88 1.47 17.42
CA LEU A 41 -13.91 1.97 18.80
C LEU A 41 -15.20 2.75 19.08
N PHE A 42 -15.58 3.68 18.19
CA PHE A 42 -16.77 4.52 18.38
C PHE A 42 -18.09 3.78 18.21
N LEU A 43 -18.13 2.73 17.37
CA LEU A 43 -19.37 2.03 17.04
C LEU A 43 -19.67 0.84 17.96
N TYR A 44 -18.65 0.15 18.47
CA TYR A 44 -18.82 -1.18 19.06
C TYR A 44 -18.22 -1.34 20.46
N GLU A 45 -17.29 -0.49 20.88
CA GLU A 45 -16.62 -0.69 22.17
C GLU A 45 -17.30 0.06 23.32
N PRO A 46 -17.37 -0.56 24.52
CA PRO A 46 -17.81 0.15 25.72
C PRO A 46 -16.83 1.27 26.08
N THR A 47 -17.28 2.26 26.85
CA THR A 47 -16.45 3.41 27.28
C THR A 47 -15.17 3.00 28.02
N SER A 48 -15.17 1.85 28.71
CA SER A 48 -13.98 1.26 29.33
C SER A 48 -12.92 0.76 28.34
N GLY A 49 -13.29 0.51 27.07
CA GLY A 49 -12.37 0.12 26.00
C GLY A 49 -11.52 1.27 25.47
N VAL A 50 -11.94 2.52 25.71
CA VAL A 50 -11.26 3.73 25.22
C VAL A 50 -9.88 3.90 25.87
N GLU A 51 -9.76 3.67 27.18
CA GLU A 51 -8.46 3.75 27.86
C GLU A 51 -7.49 2.68 27.36
N ALA A 52 -7.97 1.44 27.22
CA ALA A 52 -7.18 0.34 26.68
C ALA A 52 -6.72 0.62 25.24
N PHE A 53 -7.58 1.26 24.43
CA PHE A 53 -7.24 1.68 23.08
C PHE A 53 -6.07 2.66 23.05
N PHE A 54 -6.11 3.74 23.85
CA PHE A 54 -5.03 4.74 23.87
C PHE A 54 -3.71 4.17 24.41
N LEU A 55 -3.76 3.24 25.37
CA LEU A 55 -2.59 2.55 25.87
C LEU A 55 -1.92 1.68 24.77
N GLN A 56 -2.72 1.04 23.92
CA GLN A 56 -2.24 0.18 22.82
C GLN A 56 -1.96 0.94 21.52
N PHE A 57 -2.37 2.20 21.42
CA PHE A 57 -2.33 2.98 20.20
C PHE A 57 -0.93 3.05 19.54
N PRO A 58 0.18 3.26 20.28
CA PRO A 58 1.52 3.25 19.68
C PRO A 58 1.87 1.90 19.04
N THR A 59 1.54 0.79 19.71
CA THR A 59 1.78 -0.56 19.21
C THR A 59 0.93 -0.85 17.98
N GLN A 60 -0.31 -0.38 17.95
CA GLN A 60 -1.19 -0.50 16.77
C GLN A 60 -0.64 0.27 15.56
N ILE A 61 -0.15 1.49 15.74
CA ILE A 61 0.51 2.27 14.69
C ILE A 61 1.72 1.51 14.13
N LEU A 62 2.57 0.99 14.99
CA LEU A 62 3.76 0.22 14.58
C LEU A 62 3.36 -1.03 13.79
N MET A 63 2.36 -1.79 14.26
CA MET A 63 1.85 -2.96 13.55
C MET A 63 1.29 -2.61 12.17
N PHE A 64 0.41 -1.62 12.09
CA PHE A 64 -0.22 -1.22 10.82
C PHE A 64 0.81 -0.67 9.84
N THR A 65 1.78 0.12 10.31
CA THR A 65 2.85 0.64 9.46
C THR A 65 3.72 -0.48 8.92
N THR A 66 4.13 -1.43 9.78
CA THR A 66 4.96 -2.57 9.38
C THR A 66 4.25 -3.43 8.34
N LEU A 67 2.98 -3.79 8.60
CA LEU A 67 2.18 -4.57 7.66
C LEU A 67 1.99 -3.82 6.33
N SER A 68 1.71 -2.51 6.39
CA SER A 68 1.51 -1.68 5.21
C SER A 68 2.76 -1.56 4.35
N VAL A 69 3.95 -1.48 4.95
CA VAL A 69 5.24 -1.50 4.24
C VAL A 69 5.48 -2.85 3.55
N LEU A 70 5.21 -3.96 4.24
CA LEU A 70 5.36 -5.31 3.67
C LEU A 70 4.41 -5.52 2.48
N LEU A 71 3.13 -5.18 2.64
CA LEU A 71 2.12 -5.27 1.57
C LEU A 71 2.47 -4.36 0.39
N SER A 72 2.93 -3.13 0.65
CA SER A 72 3.32 -2.19 -0.40
C SER A 72 4.54 -2.69 -1.17
N THR A 73 5.49 -3.33 -0.47
CA THR A 73 6.67 -3.94 -1.10
C THR A 73 6.27 -5.10 -2.00
N LEU A 74 5.42 -6.02 -1.51
CA LEU A 74 4.88 -7.12 -2.31
C LEU A 74 4.09 -6.60 -3.52
N GLY A 75 3.24 -5.60 -3.32
CA GLY A 75 2.46 -4.96 -4.37
C GLY A 75 3.34 -4.36 -5.47
N TRP A 76 4.46 -3.75 -5.11
CA TRP A 76 5.44 -3.24 -6.07
C TRP A 76 6.03 -4.38 -6.91
N TYR A 77 6.50 -5.45 -6.27
CA TYR A 77 7.10 -6.59 -6.98
C TYR A 77 6.10 -7.30 -7.90
N LEU A 78 4.85 -7.47 -7.47
CA LEU A 78 3.79 -8.06 -8.28
C LEU A 78 3.49 -7.21 -9.52
N LYS A 79 3.35 -5.89 -9.35
CA LYS A 79 3.13 -4.96 -10.47
C LYS A 79 4.32 -4.94 -11.44
N GLU A 80 5.54 -4.97 -10.91
CA GLU A 80 6.75 -4.99 -11.73
C GLU A 80 6.89 -6.31 -12.51
N ALA A 81 6.59 -7.45 -11.89
CA ALA A 81 6.57 -8.75 -12.55
C ALA A 81 5.52 -8.80 -13.67
N TRP A 82 4.32 -8.26 -13.42
CA TRP A 82 3.26 -8.13 -14.42
C TRP A 82 3.68 -7.21 -15.57
N TYR A 83 4.30 -6.07 -15.27
CA TYR A 83 4.81 -5.13 -16.27
C TYR A 83 5.84 -5.80 -17.17
N LYS A 84 6.86 -6.46 -16.60
CA LYS A 84 7.89 -7.19 -17.37
C LYS A 84 7.30 -8.32 -18.21
N SER A 85 6.34 -9.07 -17.66
CA SER A 85 5.64 -10.13 -18.38
C SER A 85 4.89 -9.58 -19.61
N LYS A 86 4.15 -8.47 -19.43
CA LYS A 86 3.38 -7.84 -20.51
C LYS A 86 4.27 -7.14 -21.53
N ALA A 87 5.36 -6.49 -21.11
CA ALA A 87 6.33 -5.87 -22.00
C ALA A 87 6.99 -6.91 -22.92
N ARG A 88 7.39 -8.07 -22.37
CA ARG A 88 7.93 -9.20 -23.15
C ARG A 88 6.94 -9.71 -24.20
N ARG A 89 5.67 -9.87 -23.85
CA ARG A 89 4.63 -10.32 -24.79
C ARG A 89 4.36 -9.33 -25.93
N ARG A 90 4.71 -8.05 -25.75
CA ARG A 90 4.47 -6.99 -26.73
C ARG A 90 5.74 -6.53 -27.45
N SER A 91 6.87 -7.20 -27.22
CA SER A 91 8.18 -6.82 -27.77
C SER A 91 8.55 -5.35 -27.48
N LEU A 92 8.01 -4.79 -26.39
CA LEU A 92 8.27 -3.40 -26.02
C LEU A 92 9.63 -3.33 -25.32
N PRO A 93 10.42 -2.26 -25.54
CA PRO A 93 11.68 -2.09 -24.85
C PRO A 93 11.43 -2.05 -23.34
N ILE A 94 11.98 -3.04 -22.63
CA ILE A 94 12.01 -3.07 -21.17
C ILE A 94 13.04 -2.01 -20.79
N THR A 95 12.59 -0.77 -20.66
CA THR A 95 13.40 0.32 -20.14
C THR A 95 13.72 -0.03 -18.69
N SER A 96 14.96 -0.48 -18.45
CA SER A 96 15.51 -0.71 -17.12
C SER A 96 15.56 0.63 -16.40
N LEU A 97 14.90 0.69 -15.25
CA LEU A 97 15.13 1.74 -14.26
C LEU A 97 16.35 1.37 -13.42
#